data_AF-A0A1I3VXC0-F1
#
_entry.id   AF-A0A1I3VXC0-F1
#
_cell.length_a   1.000
_cell.length_b   1.000
_cell.length_c   1.000
_cell.angle_alpha   90.00
_cell.angle_beta   90.00
_cell.angle_gamma   90.00
#
_symmetry.space_group_name_H-M   'P 1'
#
loop_
_entity.id
_entity.type
_entity.pdbx_description
1 polymer ?
#
loop_
_entity_poly.entity_id
_entity_poly.type
_entity_poly.pdbx_seq_one_letter_code
_entity_poly.pdbx_strand_id
1 'polypeptide(L)'
;MSTMRSTLALLPLLLSMCGVVLAVPSPAVAAAPAARSGFACDGVDAKDKGWVLPIYVHQPGQDAWEADSAALLNTVWETDQTVDSSAERFGVSRRLRVVQDGDCRPVVAKLPFAKGRNRAEMGKAMAENLASQPALVRTLWQTNRVKPLYFVRDNEITDSCTGGGANAGLSTGNVILPRWCWSEAGLTHELIHSFGLSHCDGGGVNGNDPVCRNMGTRKECTSDLAANYHLDSCRIDEFRYFEPTPVRQPELERIRNVAFSPYLIQDQPSPVWQFRIKVVDGGRCLDASAAQVVQRACTGGSAQTWQRGIDDDGYLTIRNAANGRCLTMADTVVTGPCAKQDKSQQWLPQAGQDRTNFAGRAGGKLAVKDNRDGGAVVREGKGEFVAELLGGLAASPTQPSTPAPTATSQPTTQPTAQPTAGPTTTPTSVPEPAVTPDPIGSLDPDPAKTPAQGRNVRFKSAYGTCLTASGTRVRLGACGTTWNVVTVGKHVQVRHQNRCMALGKVSGGKRSVVLTRCGTASKGQRWLLEKAGGSVTLKSATTKATRLVAVTAKPASIYAKAAYQKNSVKFIIK
;
A
#
# COMPACT_ATOMS: atom_id res chain seq x y z
N MET A 1 48.51 -90.99 18.21
CA MET A 1 47.74 -92.20 17.84
C MET A 1 46.48 -92.24 18.68
N SER A 2 45.31 -92.34 18.02
CA SER A 2 44.02 -92.88 18.50
C SER A 2 43.42 -92.34 19.82
N THR A 3 42.14 -92.06 19.98
CA THR A 3 40.91 -92.23 19.17
C THR A 3 39.79 -91.48 19.91
N MET A 4 38.77 -91.10 19.15
CA MET A 4 37.50 -90.50 19.57
C MET A 4 36.81 -91.18 20.75
N ARG A 5 36.07 -90.40 21.56
CA ARG A 5 34.77 -90.80 22.13
C ARG A 5 33.79 -89.63 22.20
N SER A 6 32.57 -89.92 21.77
CA SER A 6 31.38 -89.08 21.75
C SER A 6 30.75 -88.91 23.14
N THR A 7 30.07 -87.79 23.34
CA THR A 7 28.88 -87.72 24.20
C THR A 7 27.90 -86.69 23.66
N LEU A 8 26.68 -87.15 23.39
CA LEU A 8 25.49 -86.40 23.00
C LEU A 8 25.07 -85.40 24.09
N ALA A 9 24.57 -84.24 23.68
CA ALA A 9 23.72 -83.38 24.50
C ALA A 9 22.49 -82.95 23.69
N LEU A 10 21.30 -83.27 24.19
CA LEU A 10 20.00 -82.79 23.71
C LEU A 10 19.80 -81.32 24.13
N LEU A 11 19.32 -80.47 23.22
CA LEU A 11 18.72 -79.16 23.53
C LEU A 11 17.43 -78.93 22.71
N PRO A 12 16.46 -78.17 23.22
CA PRO A 12 15.07 -78.20 22.76
C PRO A 12 14.79 -77.31 21.55
N LEU A 13 13.87 -77.77 20.70
CA LEU A 13 13.36 -77.12 19.50
C LEU A 13 12.16 -76.22 19.86
N LEU A 14 12.26 -74.90 19.64
CA LEU A 14 11.13 -73.96 19.68
C LEU A 14 10.91 -73.43 18.27
N LEU A 15 9.85 -73.90 17.59
CA LEU A 15 9.40 -73.39 16.30
C LEU A 15 8.72 -72.03 16.48
N SER A 16 9.25 -70.99 15.84
CA SER A 16 8.58 -69.71 15.62
C SER A 16 8.40 -69.51 14.12
N MET A 17 7.15 -69.36 13.66
CA MET A 17 6.81 -69.13 12.26
C MET A 17 6.83 -67.63 11.94
N CYS A 18 7.71 -67.22 11.01
CA CYS A 18 7.70 -65.90 10.40
C CYS A 18 6.80 -65.87 9.16
N GLY A 19 5.75 -65.04 9.18
CA GLY A 19 5.00 -64.64 7.99
C GLY A 19 5.64 -63.40 7.35
N VAL A 20 5.93 -63.46 6.05
CA VAL A 20 6.47 -62.36 5.24
C VAL A 20 5.35 -61.35 4.93
N VAL A 21 5.54 -60.07 5.24
CA VAL A 21 4.72 -58.99 4.67
C VAL A 21 5.55 -58.14 3.72
N LEU A 22 5.12 -58.11 2.46
CA LEU A 22 5.61 -57.23 1.40
C LEU A 22 5.21 -55.77 1.71
N ALA A 23 6.19 -54.90 1.90
CA ALA A 23 5.97 -53.46 1.90
C ALA A 23 5.89 -52.96 0.45
N VAL A 24 4.82 -52.23 0.10
CA VAL A 24 4.72 -51.48 -1.16
C VAL A 24 5.40 -50.12 -0.95
N PRO A 25 6.29 -49.67 -1.86
CA PRO A 25 6.94 -48.37 -1.74
C PRO A 25 5.90 -47.23 -1.82
N SER A 26 5.96 -46.28 -0.89
CA SER A 26 5.25 -45.01 -1.06
C SER A 26 5.82 -44.26 -2.27
N PRO A 27 4.97 -43.62 -3.09
CA PRO A 27 5.43 -42.80 -4.19
C PRO A 27 6.28 -41.66 -3.66
N ALA A 28 7.40 -41.40 -4.33
CA ALA A 28 8.20 -40.21 -4.08
C ALA A 28 7.29 -38.99 -4.17
N VAL A 29 7.17 -38.25 -3.06
CA VAL A 29 6.55 -36.94 -3.07
C VAL A 29 7.46 -36.07 -3.92
N ALA A 30 7.03 -35.80 -5.16
CA ALA A 30 7.69 -34.84 -6.02
C ALA A 30 7.89 -33.56 -5.20
N ALA A 31 9.13 -33.06 -5.14
CA ALA A 31 9.40 -31.76 -4.56
C ALA A 31 8.42 -30.77 -5.17
N ALA A 32 7.65 -30.07 -4.33
CA ALA A 32 6.69 -29.09 -4.79
C ALA A 32 7.42 -28.13 -5.75
N PRO A 33 6.87 -27.87 -6.95
CA PRO A 33 7.51 -26.97 -7.89
C PRO A 33 7.83 -25.66 -7.18
N ALA A 34 9.07 -25.20 -7.33
CA ALA A 34 9.49 -23.93 -6.77
C ALA A 34 8.47 -22.85 -7.19
N ALA A 35 7.97 -22.09 -6.22
CA ALA A 35 7.02 -21.03 -6.48
C ALA A 35 7.59 -20.12 -7.57
N ARG A 36 6.93 -20.08 -8.74
CA ARG A 36 7.33 -19.22 -9.85
C ARG A 36 7.29 -17.77 -9.34
N SER A 37 8.33 -17.01 -9.66
CA SER A 37 8.34 -15.56 -9.42
C SER A 37 7.08 -14.96 -10.05
N GLY A 38 6.39 -14.07 -9.33
CA GLY A 38 5.30 -13.31 -9.92
C GLY A 38 5.81 -12.43 -11.08
N PHE A 39 7.05 -11.93 -10.97
CA PHE A 39 7.64 -11.00 -11.94
C PHE A 39 7.75 -11.62 -13.32
N ALA A 40 7.43 -10.81 -14.33
CA ALA A 40 7.65 -11.17 -15.71
C ALA A 40 9.13 -11.47 -15.92
N CYS A 41 9.41 -12.60 -16.55
CA CYS A 41 10.77 -13.07 -16.71
C CYS A 41 11.24 -12.82 -18.14
N ASP A 42 12.34 -12.08 -18.26
CA ASP A 42 13.11 -12.00 -19.49
C ASP A 42 14.51 -12.58 -19.25
N GLY A 43 14.72 -13.81 -19.70
CA GLY A 43 16.02 -14.48 -19.62
C GLY A 43 17.01 -14.02 -20.69
N VAL A 44 16.58 -13.18 -21.65
CA VAL A 44 17.38 -12.79 -22.81
C VAL A 44 17.81 -11.34 -22.69
N ASP A 45 19.04 -11.13 -22.24
CA ASP A 45 19.66 -9.80 -22.25
C ASP A 45 20.15 -9.44 -23.67
N ALA A 46 19.80 -8.26 -24.19
CA ALA A 46 20.18 -7.80 -25.53
C ALA A 46 20.42 -6.29 -25.55
N LYS A 47 21.33 -5.79 -26.40
CA LYS A 47 21.80 -4.38 -26.36
C LYS A 47 20.70 -3.33 -26.50
N ASP A 48 19.61 -3.66 -27.18
CA ASP A 48 18.44 -2.81 -27.40
C ASP A 48 17.42 -2.86 -26.24
N LYS A 49 17.63 -3.74 -25.26
CA LYS A 49 16.83 -3.86 -24.03
C LYS A 49 17.41 -3.02 -22.90
N GLY A 50 16.54 -2.50 -22.05
CA GLY A 50 16.91 -1.83 -20.81
C GLY A 50 16.19 -2.46 -19.62
N TRP A 51 16.68 -2.17 -18.42
CA TRP A 51 16.18 -2.76 -17.18
C TRP A 51 15.71 -1.71 -16.18
N VAL A 52 14.62 -1.95 -15.47
CA VAL A 52 14.24 -1.17 -14.29
C VAL A 52 14.98 -1.73 -13.09
N LEU A 53 15.81 -0.91 -12.44
CA LEU A 53 16.61 -1.31 -11.28
C LEU A 53 16.00 -0.73 -9.99
N PRO A 54 15.36 -1.53 -9.13
CA PRO A 54 14.99 -1.11 -7.80
C PRO A 54 16.25 -0.85 -6.96
N ILE A 55 16.30 0.29 -6.27
CA ILE A 55 17.41 0.69 -5.40
C ILE A 55 16.86 0.99 -4.00
N TYR A 56 17.21 0.16 -3.03
CA TYR A 56 16.98 0.40 -1.62
C TYR A 56 17.97 1.46 -1.11
N VAL A 57 17.47 2.64 -0.78
CA VAL A 57 18.28 3.72 -0.22
C VAL A 57 18.08 3.78 1.29
N HIS A 58 19.19 3.84 2.03
CA HIS A 58 19.20 3.89 3.48
C HIS A 58 20.28 4.85 3.99
N GLN A 59 20.20 5.29 5.25
CA GLN A 59 21.32 6.04 5.85
C GLN A 59 22.53 5.11 6.09
N PRO A 60 23.76 5.64 5.99
CA PRO A 60 24.95 4.91 6.41
C PRO A 60 24.81 4.39 7.86
N GLY A 61 25.05 3.09 8.06
CA GLY A 61 24.91 2.43 9.37
C GLY A 61 23.47 2.12 9.81
N GLN A 62 22.46 2.38 8.96
CA GLN A 62 21.05 2.11 9.26
C GLN A 62 20.40 1.24 8.16
N ASP A 63 21.13 0.24 7.65
CA ASP A 63 20.55 -0.75 6.72
C ASP A 63 19.48 -1.57 7.47
N ALA A 64 18.23 -1.43 7.04
CA ALA A 64 17.09 -2.16 7.56
C ALA A 64 16.41 -3.01 6.48
N TRP A 65 17.19 -3.49 5.50
CA TRP A 65 16.73 -4.28 4.37
C TRP A 65 15.81 -5.44 4.77
N GLU A 66 16.16 -6.22 5.79
CA GLU A 66 15.34 -7.36 6.25
C GLU A 66 13.92 -6.95 6.64
N ALA A 67 13.76 -5.76 7.24
CA ALA A 67 12.45 -5.25 7.63
C ALA A 67 11.67 -4.64 6.46
N ASP A 68 12.36 -4.10 5.44
CA ASP A 68 11.70 -3.31 4.40
C ASP A 68 11.61 -3.97 3.02
N SER A 69 12.36 -5.05 2.81
CA SER A 69 12.50 -5.70 1.49
C SER A 69 11.15 -6.16 0.95
N ALA A 70 10.33 -6.79 1.78
CA ALA A 70 9.00 -7.25 1.43
C ALA A 70 8.09 -6.08 0.98
N ALA A 71 8.09 -4.97 1.72
CA ALA A 71 7.31 -3.80 1.35
C ALA A 71 7.76 -3.21 0.01
N LEU A 72 9.08 -3.07 -0.20
CA LEU A 72 9.63 -2.58 -1.46
C LEU A 72 9.25 -3.48 -2.64
N LEU A 73 9.44 -4.79 -2.50
CA LEU A 73 9.10 -5.74 -3.56
C LEU A 73 7.60 -5.75 -3.86
N ASN A 74 6.75 -5.60 -2.84
CA ASN A 74 5.31 -5.41 -3.03
C ASN A 74 5.02 -4.12 -3.82
N THR A 75 5.69 -3.01 -3.52
CA THR A 75 5.52 -1.76 -4.28
C THR A 75 5.94 -1.93 -5.76
N VAL A 76 7.06 -2.62 -6.03
CA VAL A 76 7.51 -2.90 -7.41
C VAL A 76 6.49 -3.78 -8.12
N TRP A 77 5.97 -4.79 -7.43
CA TRP A 77 4.94 -5.70 -7.94
C TRP A 77 3.62 -4.98 -8.26
N GLU A 78 3.12 -4.16 -7.34
CA GLU A 78 1.97 -3.28 -7.52
C GLU A 78 2.14 -2.40 -8.77
N THR A 79 3.31 -1.76 -8.90
CA THR A 79 3.62 -0.92 -10.06
C THR A 79 3.53 -1.70 -11.37
N ASP A 80 4.13 -2.90 -11.40
CA ASP A 80 4.08 -3.80 -12.56
C ASP A 80 2.65 -4.19 -12.95
N GLN A 81 1.80 -4.52 -11.96
CA GLN A 81 0.38 -4.83 -12.17
C GLN A 81 -0.39 -3.62 -12.74
N THR A 82 -0.10 -2.42 -12.25
CA THR A 82 -0.73 -1.18 -12.75
C THR A 82 -0.32 -0.88 -14.18
N VAL A 83 0.96 -1.07 -14.54
CA VAL A 83 1.45 -0.92 -15.92
C VAL A 83 0.71 -1.88 -16.84
N ASP A 84 0.63 -3.16 -16.46
CA ASP A 84 0.03 -4.19 -17.30
C ASP A 84 -1.49 -4.02 -17.44
N SER A 85 -2.20 -3.76 -16.35
CA SER A 85 -3.64 -3.48 -16.40
C SER A 85 -3.96 -2.24 -17.25
N SER A 86 -3.10 -1.22 -17.19
CA SER A 86 -3.23 -0.05 -18.07
C SER A 86 -3.05 -0.42 -19.55
N ALA A 87 -2.22 -1.43 -19.84
CA ALA A 87 -1.98 -1.94 -21.19
C ALA A 87 -3.11 -2.87 -21.67
N GLU A 88 -3.66 -3.70 -20.79
CA GLU A 88 -4.73 -4.66 -21.08
C GLU A 88 -6.00 -3.97 -21.61
N ARG A 89 -6.25 -2.72 -21.18
CA ARG A 89 -7.32 -1.87 -21.73
C ARG A 89 -7.23 -1.64 -23.24
N PHE A 90 -6.04 -1.82 -23.82
CA PHE A 90 -5.77 -1.74 -25.25
C PHE A 90 -5.53 -3.12 -25.88
N GLY A 91 -5.89 -4.20 -25.18
CA GLY A 91 -5.77 -5.57 -25.68
C GLY A 91 -4.34 -6.10 -25.74
N VAL A 92 -3.39 -5.46 -25.04
CA VAL A 92 -1.98 -5.85 -25.01
C VAL A 92 -1.48 -6.03 -23.58
N SER A 93 -0.48 -6.88 -23.37
CA SER A 93 0.21 -6.99 -22.08
C SER A 93 1.55 -6.26 -22.12
N ARG A 94 1.87 -5.52 -21.05
CA ARG A 94 3.12 -4.81 -20.86
C ARG A 94 3.55 -4.90 -19.39
N ARG A 95 4.68 -5.54 -19.16
CA ARG A 95 5.25 -5.75 -17.82
C ARG A 95 6.56 -5.01 -17.67
N LEU A 96 6.91 -4.59 -16.46
CA LEU A 96 8.21 -4.03 -16.16
C LEU A 96 9.31 -5.08 -16.34
N ARG A 97 10.34 -4.75 -17.12
CA ARG A 97 11.58 -5.53 -17.21
C ARG A 97 12.47 -5.20 -16.01
N VAL A 98 12.13 -5.73 -14.85
CA VAL A 98 12.90 -5.50 -13.60
C VAL A 98 14.21 -6.29 -13.65
N VAL A 99 15.32 -5.70 -13.18
CA VAL A 99 16.59 -6.44 -13.03
C VAL A 99 16.34 -7.67 -12.16
N GLN A 100 16.71 -8.85 -12.64
CA GLN A 100 16.38 -10.12 -12.02
C GLN A 100 17.54 -11.11 -12.07
N ASP A 101 17.54 -12.08 -11.16
CA ASP A 101 18.47 -13.21 -11.16
C ASP A 101 18.02 -14.35 -12.08
N GLY A 102 18.75 -15.46 -12.08
CA GLY A 102 18.45 -16.64 -12.92
C GLY A 102 17.13 -17.33 -12.58
N ASP A 103 16.56 -17.07 -11.40
CA ASP A 103 15.25 -17.59 -10.95
C ASP A 103 14.11 -16.58 -11.18
N CYS A 104 14.37 -15.54 -12.00
CA CYS A 104 13.44 -14.45 -12.27
C CYS A 104 13.04 -13.65 -11.02
N ARG A 105 13.89 -13.64 -9.97
CA ARG A 105 13.63 -12.85 -8.76
C ARG A 105 14.23 -11.46 -8.92
N PRO A 106 13.52 -10.39 -8.53
CA PRO A 106 14.08 -9.04 -8.59
C PRO A 106 15.37 -8.92 -7.80
N VAL A 107 16.40 -8.36 -8.43
CA VAL A 107 17.64 -7.95 -7.79
C VAL A 107 17.49 -6.49 -7.37
N VAL A 108 17.65 -6.24 -6.08
CA VAL A 108 17.57 -4.88 -5.52
C VAL A 108 18.97 -4.41 -5.15
N ALA A 109 19.37 -3.27 -5.71
CA ALA A 109 20.61 -2.61 -5.35
C ALA A 109 20.46 -1.90 -3.99
N LYS A 110 21.56 -1.75 -3.24
CA LYS A 110 21.56 -1.02 -1.96
C LYS A 110 22.42 0.24 -2.07
N LEU A 111 21.90 1.37 -1.62
CA LEU A 111 22.60 2.65 -1.67
C LEU A 111 22.63 3.32 -0.29
N PRO A 112 23.78 3.33 0.42
CA PRO A 112 23.96 4.19 1.56
C PRO A 112 23.99 5.65 1.09
N PHE A 113 23.10 6.48 1.63
CA PHE A 113 22.97 7.87 1.22
C PHE A 113 22.76 8.77 2.44
N ALA A 114 23.71 9.69 2.67
CA ALA A 114 23.71 10.54 3.84
C ALA A 114 22.54 11.54 3.85
N LYS A 115 21.95 11.75 5.03
CA LYS A 115 20.89 12.74 5.23
C LYS A 115 21.39 14.14 4.85
N GLY A 116 20.58 14.88 4.10
CA GLY A 116 20.90 16.25 3.66
C GLY A 116 21.77 16.33 2.40
N ARG A 117 22.29 15.20 1.88
CA ARG A 117 22.95 15.16 0.56
C ARG A 117 21.93 15.50 -0.53
N ASN A 118 22.37 16.21 -1.57
CA ASN A 118 21.51 16.61 -2.67
C ASN A 118 21.03 15.37 -3.45
N ARG A 119 19.71 15.20 -3.56
CA ARG A 119 19.09 14.07 -4.27
C ARG A 119 19.51 13.94 -5.73
N ALA A 120 19.84 15.04 -6.39
CA ALA A 120 20.37 15.02 -7.76
C ALA A 120 21.67 14.21 -7.87
N GLU A 121 22.37 13.97 -6.75
CA GLU A 121 23.60 13.18 -6.69
C GLU A 121 23.36 11.68 -6.51
N MET A 122 22.13 11.18 -6.44
CA MET A 122 21.87 9.75 -6.23
C MET A 122 22.52 8.86 -7.29
N GLY A 123 22.50 9.27 -8.57
CA GLY A 123 23.19 8.55 -9.65
C GLY A 123 24.72 8.53 -9.45
N LYS A 124 25.30 9.67 -9.02
CA LYS A 124 26.74 9.75 -8.67
C LYS A 124 27.07 8.88 -7.47
N ALA A 125 26.24 8.93 -6.42
CA ALA A 125 26.38 8.11 -5.22
C ALA A 125 26.32 6.61 -5.54
N MET A 126 25.43 6.22 -6.46
CA MET A 126 25.34 4.85 -6.93
C MET A 126 26.59 4.43 -7.71
N ALA A 127 27.15 5.31 -8.54
CA ALA A 127 28.42 5.05 -9.22
C ALA A 127 29.61 4.93 -8.23
N GLU A 128 29.67 5.78 -7.21
CA GLU A 128 30.67 5.71 -6.12
C GLU A 128 30.54 4.39 -5.33
N ASN A 129 29.31 3.92 -5.13
CA ASN A 129 29.00 2.68 -4.42
C ASN A 129 28.97 1.44 -5.33
N LEU A 130 29.32 1.56 -6.61
CA LEU A 130 29.07 0.48 -7.58
C LEU A 130 29.84 -0.80 -7.26
N ALA A 131 31.04 -0.68 -6.69
CA ALA A 131 31.88 -1.82 -6.33
C ALA A 131 31.23 -2.76 -5.29
N SER A 132 30.32 -2.25 -4.46
CA SER A 132 29.60 -3.03 -3.43
C SER A 132 28.35 -3.74 -3.94
N GLN A 133 27.98 -3.54 -5.22
CA GLN A 133 26.76 -4.07 -5.81
C GLN A 133 26.93 -5.47 -6.41
N PRO A 134 25.84 -6.23 -6.57
CA PRO A 134 25.86 -7.49 -7.31
C PRO A 134 26.48 -7.34 -8.71
N ALA A 135 27.18 -8.37 -9.18
CA ALA A 135 27.89 -8.34 -10.47
C ALA A 135 27.00 -7.91 -11.64
N LEU A 136 25.77 -8.43 -11.69
CA LEU A 136 24.76 -8.05 -12.69
C LEU A 136 24.46 -6.55 -12.67
N VAL A 137 24.23 -5.97 -11.49
CA VAL A 137 23.97 -4.54 -11.33
C VAL A 137 25.15 -3.71 -11.85
N ARG A 138 26.39 -4.12 -11.55
CA ARG A 138 27.60 -3.44 -12.03
C ARG A 138 27.66 -3.41 -13.55
N THR A 139 27.46 -4.56 -14.20
CA THR A 139 27.46 -4.68 -15.65
C THR A 139 26.37 -3.83 -16.31
N LEU A 140 25.14 -3.90 -15.80
CA LEU A 140 24.01 -3.14 -16.37
C LEU A 140 24.17 -1.63 -16.16
N TRP A 141 24.72 -1.21 -15.02
CA TRP A 141 25.00 0.20 -14.74
C TRP A 141 26.10 0.76 -15.65
N GLN A 142 27.22 0.05 -15.80
CA GLN A 142 28.34 0.48 -16.66
C GLN A 142 27.98 0.57 -18.14
N THR A 143 27.00 -0.22 -18.58
CA THR A 143 26.48 -0.18 -19.95
C THR A 143 25.39 0.87 -20.17
N ASN A 144 25.01 1.63 -19.12
CA ASN A 144 23.92 2.61 -19.14
C ASN A 144 22.57 2.02 -19.59
N ARG A 145 22.31 0.76 -19.21
CA ARG A 145 21.10 0.01 -19.59
C ARG A 145 20.08 -0.10 -18.46
N VAL A 146 20.23 0.70 -17.41
CA VAL A 146 19.32 0.70 -16.26
C VAL A 146 18.56 2.01 -16.14
N LYS A 147 17.28 1.92 -15.76
CA LYS A 147 16.49 3.01 -15.20
C LYS A 147 16.38 2.80 -13.70
N PRO A 148 17.06 3.64 -12.90
CA PRO A 148 17.05 3.47 -11.45
C PRO A 148 15.75 3.96 -10.83
N LEU A 149 15.19 3.13 -9.96
CA LEU A 149 14.01 3.40 -9.15
C LEU A 149 14.43 3.40 -7.68
N TYR A 150 14.60 4.59 -7.10
CA TYR A 150 15.11 4.78 -5.74
C TYR A 150 13.98 4.74 -4.72
N PHE A 151 14.08 3.83 -3.77
CA PHE A 151 13.20 3.68 -2.62
C PHE A 151 13.89 4.23 -1.37
N VAL A 152 13.39 5.35 -0.86
CA VAL A 152 13.97 6.15 0.22
C VAL A 152 13.00 6.19 1.39
N ARG A 153 13.42 6.03 2.66
CA ARG A 153 12.50 6.36 3.77
C ARG A 153 12.35 7.87 3.94
N ASP A 154 11.12 8.34 4.17
CA ASP A 154 10.80 9.76 4.30
C ASP A 154 11.66 10.48 5.34
N ASN A 155 11.89 9.89 6.50
CA ASN A 155 12.67 10.50 7.59
C ASN A 155 14.20 10.42 7.38
N GLU A 156 14.67 9.62 6.41
CA GLU A 156 16.08 9.28 6.28
C GLU A 156 16.86 10.28 5.42
N ILE A 157 16.26 10.84 4.36
CA ILE A 157 17.01 11.69 3.43
C ILE A 157 16.39 13.10 3.31
N THR A 158 15.09 13.28 3.64
CA THR A 158 14.34 14.46 3.17
C THR A 158 13.22 14.84 4.12
N ASP A 159 13.16 16.07 4.64
CA ASP A 159 12.14 16.41 5.66
C ASP A 159 10.70 16.63 5.11
N SER A 160 10.39 16.18 3.89
CA SER A 160 9.08 16.31 3.24
C SER A 160 8.84 15.28 2.15
N CYS A 161 7.56 14.96 1.90
CA CYS A 161 7.07 14.27 0.72
C CYS A 161 7.33 15.06 -0.57
N THR A 162 8.57 15.09 -1.03
CA THR A 162 8.94 15.62 -2.33
C THR A 162 9.36 14.45 -3.21
N GLY A 163 8.41 13.59 -3.53
CA GLY A 163 8.55 12.73 -4.70
C GLY A 163 8.28 13.56 -5.95
N GLY A 164 8.77 13.08 -7.08
CA GLY A 164 8.68 13.73 -8.37
C GLY A 164 9.88 13.27 -9.19
N GLY A 165 9.63 12.87 -10.43
CA GLY A 165 10.64 12.62 -11.44
C GLY A 165 11.36 13.91 -11.80
N ALA A 166 12.11 14.48 -10.85
CA ALA A 166 13.01 15.59 -11.12
C ALA A 166 13.99 15.09 -12.20
N ASN A 167 13.76 15.55 -13.43
CA ASN A 167 14.47 15.16 -14.63
C ASN A 167 14.18 13.75 -15.18
N ALA A 168 12.97 13.20 -15.02
CA ALA A 168 12.53 11.93 -15.65
C ALA A 168 12.54 11.92 -17.20
N GLY A 169 13.41 12.69 -17.83
CA GLY A 169 13.68 12.60 -19.26
C GLY A 169 14.46 11.34 -19.61
N LEU A 170 14.38 11.00 -20.89
CA LEU A 170 14.95 9.80 -21.54
C LEU A 170 16.42 9.50 -21.21
N SER A 171 17.22 10.50 -20.79
CA SER A 171 18.68 10.38 -20.66
C SER A 171 19.23 10.35 -19.22
N THR A 172 18.57 10.90 -18.20
CA THR A 172 19.20 11.08 -16.85
C THR A 172 18.24 11.02 -15.65
N GLY A 173 16.98 10.64 -15.88
CA GLY A 173 15.95 10.64 -14.86
C GLY A 173 16.07 9.58 -13.78
N ASN A 174 15.79 10.00 -12.54
CA ASN A 174 15.66 9.14 -11.37
C ASN A 174 14.23 9.23 -10.86
N VAL A 175 13.60 8.10 -10.58
CA VAL A 175 12.35 8.09 -9.81
C VAL A 175 12.72 7.94 -8.34
N ILE A 176 12.42 8.97 -7.55
CA ILE A 176 12.71 8.98 -6.11
C ILE A 176 11.40 8.82 -5.35
N LEU A 177 11.33 7.74 -4.59
CA LEU A 177 10.19 7.41 -3.77
C LEU A 177 10.51 7.66 -2.30
N PRO A 178 9.99 8.73 -1.69
CA PRO A 178 9.78 8.72 -0.26
C PRO A 178 8.72 7.63 0.01
N ARG A 179 9.12 6.57 0.71
CA ARG A 179 8.41 5.31 0.97
C ARG A 179 6.98 5.47 1.50
N TRP A 180 6.53 6.67 1.89
CA TRP A 180 5.22 6.87 2.50
C TRP A 180 4.38 8.01 1.89
N CYS A 181 4.80 8.54 0.74
CA CYS A 181 4.23 9.77 0.19
C CYS A 181 3.40 9.59 -1.09
N TRP A 182 3.66 8.53 -1.87
CA TRP A 182 3.03 8.30 -3.17
C TRP A 182 2.31 6.95 -3.15
N SER A 183 1.12 6.89 -3.75
CA SER A 183 0.45 5.63 -4.03
C SER A 183 1.17 4.89 -5.17
N GLU A 184 1.02 3.56 -5.25
CA GLU A 184 1.35 2.71 -6.41
C GLU A 184 1.09 3.42 -7.74
N ALA A 185 -0.12 3.93 -7.84
CA ALA A 185 -0.63 4.80 -8.88
C ALA A 185 0.29 5.99 -9.26
N GLY A 186 0.71 6.78 -8.27
CA GLY A 186 1.60 7.92 -8.51
C GLY A 186 3.01 7.48 -8.90
N LEU A 187 3.50 6.38 -8.32
CA LEU A 187 4.78 5.78 -8.72
C LEU A 187 4.72 5.35 -10.19
N THR A 188 3.67 4.63 -10.59
CA THR A 188 3.50 4.16 -11.95
C THR A 188 3.52 5.35 -12.93
N HIS A 189 2.83 6.44 -12.60
CA HIS A 189 2.86 7.69 -13.38
C HIS A 189 4.27 8.30 -13.48
N GLU A 190 5.02 8.45 -12.38
CA GLU A 190 6.37 9.01 -12.45
C GLU A 190 7.36 8.12 -13.20
N LEU A 191 7.17 6.79 -13.10
CA LEU A 191 8.00 5.83 -13.80
C LEU A 191 7.85 5.93 -15.32
N ILE A 192 6.63 6.15 -15.84
CA ILE A 192 6.42 6.22 -17.28
C ILE A 192 7.03 7.45 -17.94
N HIS A 193 7.31 8.52 -17.20
CA HIS A 193 8.12 9.64 -17.71
C HIS A 193 9.50 9.15 -18.17
N SER A 194 10.08 8.17 -17.45
CA SER A 194 11.35 7.56 -17.81
C SER A 194 11.29 6.67 -19.07
N PHE A 195 10.08 6.41 -19.61
CA PHE A 195 9.81 5.57 -20.78
C PHE A 195 9.43 6.38 -22.03
N GLY A 196 9.86 7.66 -22.09
CA GLY A 196 9.72 8.49 -23.28
C GLY A 196 8.63 9.54 -23.21
N LEU A 197 8.10 9.81 -22.03
CA LEU A 197 7.14 10.90 -21.83
C LEU A 197 7.83 12.12 -21.25
N SER A 198 7.58 13.28 -21.84
CA SER A 198 8.02 14.57 -21.35
C SER A 198 6.96 15.15 -20.41
N HIS A 199 7.41 15.65 -19.26
CA HIS A 199 6.59 16.38 -18.30
C HIS A 199 5.93 17.62 -18.93
N CYS A 200 4.88 18.15 -18.30
CA CYS A 200 4.35 19.46 -18.67
C CYS A 200 5.40 20.54 -18.35
N ASP A 201 6.06 21.07 -19.37
CA ASP A 201 6.83 22.30 -19.23
C ASP A 201 5.82 23.42 -19.02
N GLY A 202 5.85 24.04 -17.83
CA GLY A 202 4.86 24.99 -17.31
C GLY A 202 4.67 26.31 -18.09
N GLY A 203 4.85 26.31 -19.41
CA GLY A 203 4.60 27.43 -20.31
C GLY A 203 4.63 27.09 -21.82
N GLY A 204 4.64 25.81 -22.23
CA GLY A 204 4.72 25.41 -23.65
C GLY A 204 3.66 24.37 -24.04
N VAL A 205 3.59 24.06 -25.35
CA VAL A 205 2.75 22.99 -25.93
C VAL A 205 2.85 21.77 -25.03
N ASN A 206 1.74 21.37 -24.41
CA ASN A 206 1.70 20.26 -23.45
C ASN A 206 2.52 19.08 -24.00
N GLY A 207 3.45 18.55 -23.19
CA GLY A 207 4.28 17.40 -23.55
C GLY A 207 3.45 16.20 -24.05
N ASN A 208 4.12 15.11 -24.42
CA ASN A 208 3.40 13.88 -24.79
C ASN A 208 2.78 13.15 -23.59
N ASP A 209 2.86 13.68 -22.35
CA ASP A 209 2.07 13.20 -21.21
C ASP A 209 0.57 13.58 -21.36
N PRO A 210 -0.33 12.60 -21.49
CA PRO A 210 -1.79 12.78 -21.52
C PRO A 210 -2.37 13.44 -20.29
N VAL A 211 -1.81 13.16 -19.11
CA VAL A 211 -2.29 13.71 -17.85
C VAL A 211 -2.16 15.23 -17.90
N CYS A 212 -1.02 15.74 -18.40
CA CYS A 212 -0.78 17.18 -18.59
C CYS A 212 -1.76 17.87 -19.55
N ARG A 213 -2.26 17.17 -20.59
CA ARG A 213 -3.05 17.80 -21.66
C ARG A 213 -4.44 18.26 -21.23
N ASN A 214 -5.00 17.62 -20.20
CA ASN A 214 -6.33 17.93 -19.66
C ASN A 214 -6.35 18.03 -18.12
N MET A 215 -5.17 18.12 -17.49
CA MET A 215 -5.07 18.32 -16.06
C MET A 215 -5.81 19.61 -15.69
N GLY A 216 -6.79 19.53 -14.79
CA GLY A 216 -7.56 20.70 -14.35
C GLY A 216 -8.86 20.97 -15.11
N THR A 217 -9.07 20.40 -16.31
CA THR A 217 -10.27 20.67 -17.12
C THR A 217 -11.34 19.60 -16.98
N ARG A 218 -10.96 18.35 -16.71
CA ARG A 218 -11.88 17.23 -16.50
C ARG A 218 -11.99 16.82 -15.05
N LYS A 219 -13.21 16.46 -14.62
CA LYS A 219 -13.51 16.09 -13.24
C LYS A 219 -12.89 14.75 -12.87
N GLU A 220 -12.81 13.85 -13.83
CA GLU A 220 -12.22 12.51 -13.75
C GLU A 220 -10.74 12.62 -13.36
N CYS A 221 -9.98 13.49 -14.03
CA CYS A 221 -8.56 13.71 -13.76
C CYS A 221 -8.27 14.40 -12.40
N THR A 222 -9.23 15.16 -11.88
CA THR A 222 -8.98 16.11 -10.78
C THR A 222 -9.62 15.73 -9.45
N SER A 223 -10.67 14.89 -9.49
CA SER A 223 -11.48 14.59 -8.30
C SER A 223 -11.76 13.12 -8.08
N ASP A 224 -11.57 12.27 -9.09
CA ASP A 224 -11.67 10.81 -8.90
C ASP A 224 -10.31 10.27 -8.46
N LEU A 225 -10.24 9.70 -7.25
CA LEU A 225 -8.99 9.15 -6.73
C LEU A 225 -8.53 7.90 -7.50
N ALA A 226 -9.47 7.21 -8.16
CA ALA A 226 -9.16 6.05 -9.00
C ALA A 226 -8.42 6.43 -10.28
N ALA A 227 -8.49 7.71 -10.69
CA ALA A 227 -7.72 8.22 -11.81
C ALA A 227 -6.25 7.80 -11.68
N ASN A 228 -5.67 7.87 -10.48
CA ASN A 228 -4.25 7.59 -10.34
C ASN A 228 -3.87 6.11 -10.63
N TYR A 229 -4.81 5.15 -10.60
CA TYR A 229 -4.54 3.70 -10.74
C TYR A 229 -4.63 3.18 -12.18
N HIS A 230 -4.73 4.09 -13.15
CA HIS A 230 -4.44 3.83 -14.56
C HIS A 230 -3.50 4.91 -15.06
N LEU A 231 -2.56 4.54 -15.93
CA LEU A 231 -1.61 5.50 -16.50
C LEU A 231 -2.30 6.60 -17.32
N ASP A 232 -3.41 6.27 -17.98
CA ASP A 232 -4.34 7.17 -18.68
C ASP A 232 -5.49 7.63 -17.80
N SER A 233 -5.16 7.89 -16.53
CA SER A 233 -5.93 8.37 -15.39
C SER A 233 -7.18 9.24 -15.64
N CYS A 234 -7.23 9.96 -16.75
CA CYS A 234 -8.40 10.72 -17.17
C CYS A 234 -9.48 9.87 -17.87
N ARG A 235 -9.26 8.57 -18.07
CA ARG A 235 -10.11 7.66 -18.89
C ARG A 235 -10.37 8.26 -20.28
N ILE A 236 -9.33 8.83 -20.85
CA ILE A 236 -9.37 9.43 -22.18
C ILE A 236 -8.76 8.47 -23.18
N ASP A 237 -9.61 7.79 -23.94
CA ASP A 237 -9.17 6.87 -25.01
C ASP A 237 -8.44 7.59 -26.16
N GLU A 238 -8.34 8.92 -26.09
CA GLU A 238 -7.65 9.78 -27.06
C GLU A 238 -6.13 9.65 -27.00
N PHE A 239 -5.57 9.13 -25.90
CA PHE A 239 -4.15 8.81 -25.81
C PHE A 239 -3.94 7.45 -25.16
N ARG A 240 -3.49 6.51 -25.96
CA ARG A 240 -3.30 5.12 -25.59
C ARG A 240 -1.81 4.88 -25.42
N TYR A 241 -1.29 4.97 -24.18
CA TYR A 241 0.16 4.87 -23.88
C TYR A 241 0.82 3.64 -24.48
N PHE A 242 0.05 2.56 -24.64
CA PHE A 242 0.53 1.28 -25.10
C PHE A 242 0.18 0.99 -26.57
N GLU A 243 -0.29 2.00 -27.31
CA GLU A 243 -0.45 1.90 -28.75
C GLU A 243 0.67 2.58 -29.53
N PRO A 244 1.13 1.99 -30.64
CA PRO A 244 2.10 2.58 -31.56
C PRO A 244 1.74 3.97 -32.07
N THR A 245 0.46 4.18 -32.36
CA THR A 245 -0.05 5.36 -33.05
C THR A 245 -1.17 5.97 -32.22
N PRO A 246 -1.04 7.20 -31.71
CA PRO A 246 -2.13 7.81 -30.95
C PRO A 246 -3.34 8.10 -31.85
N VAL A 247 -4.55 7.84 -31.36
CA VAL A 247 -5.82 7.88 -32.12
C VAL A 247 -6.09 9.21 -32.83
N ARG A 248 -5.61 10.35 -32.29
CA ARG A 248 -5.87 11.70 -32.83
C ARG A 248 -4.62 12.57 -32.92
N GLN A 249 -3.44 11.98 -33.07
CA GLN A 249 -2.17 12.73 -33.14
C GLN A 249 -1.24 12.14 -34.19
N PRO A 250 -0.25 12.91 -34.64
CA PRO A 250 0.88 12.36 -35.38
C PRO A 250 1.52 11.19 -34.62
N GLU A 251 2.04 10.23 -35.38
CA GLU A 251 2.81 9.13 -34.82
C GLU A 251 3.95 9.69 -33.96
N LEU A 252 4.09 9.16 -32.73
CA LEU A 252 5.20 9.51 -31.87
C LEU A 252 6.45 8.75 -32.34
N GLU A 253 7.61 9.41 -32.31
CA GLU A 253 8.88 8.70 -32.47
C GLU A 253 8.92 7.49 -31.52
N ARG A 254 9.41 6.35 -32.01
CA ARG A 254 9.43 5.10 -31.25
C ARG A 254 10.03 5.24 -29.85
N ILE A 255 11.06 6.07 -29.69
CA ILE A 255 11.72 6.35 -28.41
C ILE A 255 10.87 7.17 -27.43
N ARG A 256 9.84 7.87 -27.92
CA ARG A 256 8.92 8.73 -27.15
C ARG A 256 7.57 8.05 -26.90
N ASN A 257 7.46 6.76 -27.16
CA ASN A 257 6.23 6.02 -27.00
C ASN A 257 6.46 4.84 -26.04
N VAL A 258 5.71 4.86 -24.93
CA VAL A 258 5.80 3.85 -23.87
C VAL A 258 5.56 2.44 -24.42
N ALA A 259 4.71 2.28 -25.44
CA ALA A 259 4.44 1.01 -26.10
C ALA A 259 5.71 0.27 -26.60
N PHE A 260 6.75 1.04 -26.95
CA PHE A 260 8.02 0.56 -27.48
C PHE A 260 9.18 0.70 -26.51
N SER A 261 8.90 1.03 -25.24
CA SER A 261 9.93 1.20 -24.22
C SER A 261 10.78 -0.07 -24.08
N PRO A 262 12.12 0.04 -24.11
CA PRO A 262 13.00 -1.12 -23.95
C PRO A 262 13.00 -1.64 -22.50
N TYR A 263 12.28 -0.99 -21.60
CA TYR A 263 12.10 -1.37 -20.20
C TYR A 263 10.84 -2.20 -19.95
N LEU A 264 10.11 -2.55 -21.02
CA LEU A 264 8.90 -3.35 -20.94
C LEU A 264 9.06 -4.72 -21.62
N ILE A 265 8.42 -5.73 -21.03
CA ILE A 265 8.23 -7.07 -21.60
C ILE A 265 6.82 -7.10 -22.19
N GLN A 266 6.69 -7.67 -23.39
CA GLN A 266 5.42 -7.82 -24.10
C GLN A 266 4.87 -9.24 -23.90
N ASP A 267 3.55 -9.40 -24.04
CA ASP A 267 2.87 -10.69 -24.14
C ASP A 267 3.08 -11.64 -22.94
N GLN A 268 3.28 -11.07 -21.75
CA GLN A 268 3.40 -11.79 -20.49
C GLN A 268 2.41 -11.24 -19.46
N PRO A 269 1.10 -11.53 -19.58
CA PRO A 269 0.09 -10.97 -18.70
C PRO A 269 0.40 -11.24 -17.23
N SER A 270 0.04 -10.27 -16.40
CA SER A 270 0.17 -10.30 -14.96
C SER A 270 -0.55 -11.50 -14.38
N PRO A 271 0.15 -12.35 -13.60
CA PRO A 271 -0.55 -13.38 -12.85
C PRO A 271 -1.46 -12.70 -11.82
N VAL A 272 -2.55 -13.39 -11.47
CA VAL A 272 -3.49 -12.92 -10.46
C VAL A 272 -2.76 -12.68 -9.14
N TRP A 273 -2.83 -11.45 -8.64
CA TRP A 273 -2.17 -11.08 -7.39
C TRP A 273 -2.94 -11.63 -6.19
N GLN A 274 -2.34 -12.59 -5.47
CA GLN A 274 -2.91 -13.23 -4.28
C GLN A 274 -2.31 -12.69 -2.98
N PHE A 275 -3.16 -12.34 -2.02
CA PHE A 275 -2.75 -11.77 -0.75
C PHE A 275 -3.73 -12.12 0.38
N ARG A 276 -3.29 -11.94 1.63
CA ARG A 276 -4.16 -11.88 2.81
C ARG A 276 -4.38 -10.44 3.19
N ILE A 277 -5.56 -10.13 3.73
CA ILE A 277 -5.82 -8.83 4.35
C ILE A 277 -5.76 -9.06 5.86
N LYS A 278 -4.72 -8.54 6.51
CA LYS A 278 -4.47 -8.73 7.94
C LYS A 278 -4.81 -7.46 8.70
N VAL A 279 -5.64 -7.56 9.73
CA VAL A 279 -5.89 -6.51 10.72
C VAL A 279 -4.59 -6.27 11.48
N VAL A 280 -4.10 -5.03 11.45
CA VAL A 280 -2.87 -4.61 12.14
C VAL A 280 -3.02 -4.81 13.64
N ASP A 281 -4.14 -4.37 14.21
CA ASP A 281 -4.49 -4.62 15.59
C ASP A 281 -4.97 -6.07 15.75
N GLY A 282 -4.31 -6.85 16.61
CA GLY A 282 -4.60 -8.28 16.83
C GLY A 282 -4.08 -9.26 15.78
N GLY A 283 -3.57 -8.81 14.64
CA GLY A 283 -2.86 -9.65 13.67
C GLY A 283 -3.71 -10.74 13.00
N ARG A 284 -5.03 -10.58 12.98
CA ARG A 284 -5.98 -11.55 12.38
C ARG A 284 -6.21 -11.28 10.90
N CYS A 285 -6.60 -12.28 10.15
CA CYS A 285 -6.85 -12.20 8.71
C CYS A 285 -8.34 -12.10 8.41
N LEU A 286 -8.69 -11.39 7.35
CA LEU A 286 -10.05 -11.38 6.82
C LEU A 286 -10.40 -12.75 6.26
N ASP A 287 -11.56 -13.23 6.66
CA ASP A 287 -12.07 -14.56 6.37
C ASP A 287 -13.48 -14.46 5.77
N ALA A 288 -13.66 -15.09 4.62
CA ALA A 288 -14.93 -15.15 3.89
C ALA A 288 -15.46 -16.59 3.73
N SER A 289 -15.22 -17.44 4.73
CA SER A 289 -15.85 -18.77 4.83
C SER A 289 -17.38 -18.68 4.98
N ALA A 290 -17.90 -17.53 5.39
CA ALA A 290 -19.33 -17.24 5.47
C ALA A 290 -19.71 -16.05 4.56
N ALA A 291 -21.02 -15.81 4.39
CA ALA A 291 -21.52 -14.68 3.61
C ALA A 291 -21.05 -13.33 4.18
N GLN A 292 -21.06 -13.20 5.51
CA GLN A 292 -20.45 -12.09 6.24
C GLN A 292 -18.94 -12.29 6.34
N VAL A 293 -18.19 -11.23 6.04
CA VAL A 293 -16.73 -11.22 6.23
C VAL A 293 -16.42 -10.90 7.68
N VAL A 294 -15.55 -11.73 8.28
CA VAL A 294 -15.10 -11.58 9.66
C VAL A 294 -13.57 -11.59 9.72
N GLN A 295 -13.00 -11.21 10.85
CA GLN A 295 -11.58 -11.47 11.12
C GLN A 295 -11.41 -12.80 11.85
N ARG A 296 -10.38 -13.59 11.48
CA ARG A 296 -10.01 -14.82 12.16
C ARG A 296 -8.50 -15.00 12.31
N ALA A 297 -8.08 -15.95 13.14
CA ALA A 297 -6.67 -16.38 13.14
C ALA A 297 -6.21 -16.66 11.70
N CYS A 298 -5.02 -16.15 11.34
CA CYS A 298 -4.49 -16.30 9.99
C CYS A 298 -4.16 -17.76 9.70
N THR A 299 -4.64 -18.27 8.57
CA THR A 299 -4.37 -19.59 8.03
C THR A 299 -3.82 -19.47 6.61
N GLY A 300 -3.41 -20.59 6.01
CA GLY A 300 -3.09 -20.68 4.57
C GLY A 300 -4.30 -21.02 3.70
N GLY A 301 -5.52 -20.97 4.25
CA GLY A 301 -6.72 -21.39 3.55
C GLY A 301 -7.17 -20.40 2.47
N SER A 302 -7.83 -20.91 1.43
CA SER A 302 -8.39 -20.09 0.34
C SER A 302 -9.47 -19.10 0.82
N ALA A 303 -10.12 -19.38 1.95
CA ALA A 303 -11.12 -18.48 2.55
C ALA A 303 -10.53 -17.16 3.06
N GLN A 304 -9.22 -17.12 3.31
CA GLN A 304 -8.48 -15.91 3.70
C GLN A 304 -7.55 -15.39 2.61
N THR A 305 -7.59 -16.04 1.44
CA THR A 305 -6.82 -15.65 0.26
C THR A 305 -7.70 -14.78 -0.62
N TRP A 306 -7.18 -13.61 -0.96
CA TRP A 306 -7.85 -12.60 -1.77
C TRP A 306 -7.06 -12.36 -3.04
N GLN A 307 -7.78 -12.09 -4.12
CA GLN A 307 -7.26 -11.82 -5.45
C GLN A 307 -7.62 -10.38 -5.82
N ARG A 308 -6.66 -9.59 -6.29
CA ARG A 308 -6.92 -8.22 -6.76
C ARG A 308 -7.10 -8.22 -8.27
N GLY A 309 -8.10 -7.48 -8.74
CA GLY A 309 -8.20 -6.98 -10.11
C GLY A 309 -8.24 -5.45 -10.12
N ILE A 310 -7.87 -4.85 -11.24
CA ILE A 310 -8.02 -3.42 -11.51
C ILE A 310 -9.05 -3.32 -12.65
N ASP A 311 -10.19 -2.69 -12.38
CA ASP A 311 -11.26 -2.52 -13.37
C ASP A 311 -10.87 -1.45 -14.40
N ASP A 312 -11.56 -1.40 -15.55
CA ASP A 312 -11.34 -0.39 -16.60
C ASP A 312 -11.44 1.07 -16.10
N ASP A 313 -12.16 1.29 -14.99
CA ASP A 313 -12.31 2.59 -14.37
C ASP A 313 -11.25 2.89 -13.28
N GLY A 314 -10.28 1.98 -13.06
CA GLY A 314 -9.15 2.15 -12.14
C GLY A 314 -9.47 1.82 -10.68
N TYR A 315 -10.70 1.39 -10.39
CA TYR A 315 -11.02 0.87 -9.06
C TYR A 315 -10.57 -0.58 -8.92
N LEU A 316 -10.22 -0.96 -7.69
CA LEU A 316 -9.85 -2.33 -7.38
C LEU A 316 -11.08 -3.18 -7.13
N THR A 317 -11.11 -4.37 -7.72
CA THR A 317 -11.99 -5.46 -7.29
C THR A 317 -11.16 -6.45 -6.46
N ILE A 318 -11.74 -6.92 -5.35
CA ILE A 318 -11.08 -7.85 -4.43
C ILE A 318 -11.94 -9.10 -4.35
N ARG A 319 -11.45 -10.21 -4.88
CA ARG A 319 -12.18 -11.48 -5.01
C ARG A 319 -11.63 -12.51 -4.03
N ASN A 320 -12.49 -13.20 -3.30
CA ASN A 320 -12.06 -14.28 -2.43
C ASN A 320 -11.75 -15.55 -3.25
N ALA A 321 -10.64 -16.20 -2.95
CA ALA A 321 -10.19 -17.37 -3.71
C ALA A 321 -11.00 -18.65 -3.42
N ALA A 322 -11.65 -18.78 -2.25
CA ALA A 322 -12.43 -19.98 -1.93
C ALA A 322 -13.75 -20.05 -2.69
N ASN A 323 -14.46 -18.93 -2.80
CA ASN A 323 -15.81 -18.89 -3.33
C ASN A 323 -15.93 -18.09 -4.64
N GLY A 324 -14.86 -17.41 -5.07
CA GLY A 324 -14.84 -16.60 -6.27
C GLY A 324 -15.75 -15.36 -6.21
N ARG A 325 -16.18 -14.95 -5.02
CA ARG A 325 -17.08 -13.81 -4.78
C ARG A 325 -16.28 -12.56 -4.45
N CYS A 326 -16.83 -11.41 -4.77
CA CYS A 326 -16.18 -10.12 -4.57
C CYS A 326 -16.48 -9.56 -3.17
N LEU A 327 -15.49 -8.91 -2.57
CA LEU A 327 -15.63 -8.16 -1.33
C LEU A 327 -16.58 -6.98 -1.58
N THR A 328 -17.70 -6.96 -0.87
CA THR A 328 -18.79 -6.04 -1.13
C THR A 328 -19.05 -5.18 0.10
N MET A 329 -18.98 -3.87 -0.09
CA MET A 329 -19.30 -2.87 0.92
C MET A 329 -20.79 -2.88 1.24
N ALA A 330 -21.10 -3.14 2.50
CA ALA A 330 -22.40 -2.96 3.14
C ALA A 330 -22.14 -2.57 4.62
N ASP A 331 -23.18 -2.28 5.42
CA ASP A 331 -23.00 -1.88 6.83
C ASP A 331 -22.12 -2.88 7.59
N THR A 332 -22.40 -4.15 7.36
CA THR A 332 -21.48 -5.26 7.56
C THR A 332 -20.93 -5.68 6.19
N VAL A 333 -19.62 -5.77 6.06
CA VAL A 333 -18.97 -6.16 4.80
C VAL A 333 -19.23 -7.65 4.53
N VAL A 334 -19.60 -7.96 3.29
CA VAL A 334 -20.00 -9.31 2.85
C VAL A 334 -19.21 -9.71 1.61
N THR A 335 -19.44 -10.93 1.13
CA THR A 335 -19.06 -11.31 -0.24
C THR A 335 -20.27 -11.45 -1.15
N GLY A 336 -20.27 -10.75 -2.29
CA GLY A 336 -21.32 -10.76 -3.31
C GLY A 336 -20.86 -11.46 -4.61
N PRO A 337 -21.78 -11.90 -5.49
CA PRO A 337 -21.39 -12.27 -6.85
C PRO A 337 -20.67 -11.09 -7.51
N CYS A 338 -19.55 -11.35 -8.16
CA CYS A 338 -18.77 -10.29 -8.80
C CYS A 338 -19.58 -9.64 -9.93
N ALA A 339 -19.74 -8.33 -9.87
CA ALA A 339 -20.47 -7.55 -10.86
C ALA A 339 -19.60 -6.38 -11.35
N LYS A 340 -19.45 -6.26 -12.69
CA LYS A 340 -18.69 -5.16 -13.29
C LYS A 340 -19.31 -3.82 -12.90
N GLN A 341 -18.47 -2.85 -12.55
CA GLN A 341 -18.86 -1.48 -12.19
C GLN A 341 -19.81 -1.35 -10.98
N ASP A 342 -20.00 -2.43 -10.20
CA ASP A 342 -20.70 -2.34 -8.93
C ASP A 342 -19.85 -1.54 -7.95
N LYS A 343 -20.29 -0.30 -7.68
CA LYS A 343 -19.57 0.64 -6.81
C LYS A 343 -19.42 0.11 -5.38
N SER A 344 -20.23 -0.84 -4.95
CA SER A 344 -20.08 -1.47 -3.63
C SER A 344 -18.94 -2.49 -3.61
N GLN A 345 -18.54 -3.02 -4.76
CA GLN A 345 -17.45 -4.01 -4.91
C GLN A 345 -16.12 -3.38 -5.32
N GLN A 346 -16.10 -2.06 -5.45
CA GLN A 346 -14.98 -1.29 -5.94
C GLN A 346 -14.29 -0.55 -4.81
N TRP A 347 -12.96 -0.69 -4.76
CA TRP A 347 -12.13 -0.28 -3.65
C TRP A 347 -10.96 0.58 -4.12
N LEU A 348 -10.49 1.46 -3.24
CA LEU A 348 -9.21 2.14 -3.41
C LEU A 348 -8.36 1.96 -2.16
N PRO A 349 -7.05 1.67 -2.29
CA PRO A 349 -6.13 1.79 -1.18
C PRO A 349 -6.12 3.25 -0.70
N GLN A 350 -6.32 3.45 0.61
CA GLN A 350 -6.09 4.74 1.24
C GLN A 350 -4.59 4.89 1.48
N ALA A 351 -4.05 6.05 1.12
CA ALA A 351 -2.63 6.35 1.22
C ALA A 351 -2.02 6.02 2.60
N GLY A 352 -0.89 5.27 2.57
CA GLY A 352 -0.08 4.83 3.70
C GLY A 352 0.35 3.37 3.50
N GLN A 353 1.57 3.10 3.01
CA GLN A 353 1.97 1.74 2.64
C GLN A 353 2.23 0.79 3.84
N ASP A 354 2.36 1.30 5.07
CA ASP A 354 2.38 0.46 6.28
C ASP A 354 1.01 -0.22 6.53
N ARG A 355 -0.05 0.35 5.95
CA ARG A 355 -1.45 0.08 6.30
C ARG A 355 -2.34 0.21 5.07
N THR A 356 -2.58 -0.90 4.38
CA THR A 356 -3.56 -1.04 3.31
C THR A 356 -5.00 -0.90 3.82
N ASN A 357 -5.41 0.31 4.19
CA ASN A 357 -6.83 0.59 4.40
C ASN A 357 -7.53 0.68 3.05
N PHE A 358 -8.75 0.16 2.92
CA PHE A 358 -9.52 0.21 1.67
C PHE A 358 -10.70 1.16 1.83
N ALA A 359 -10.80 2.16 0.95
CA ALA A 359 -11.99 3.01 0.80
C ALA A 359 -12.94 2.36 -0.20
N GLY A 360 -14.22 2.20 0.16
CA GLY A 360 -15.22 1.76 -0.81
C GLY A 360 -15.64 2.91 -1.72
N ARG A 361 -15.80 2.67 -3.02
CA ARG A 361 -16.33 3.67 -3.97
C ARG A 361 -17.75 4.11 -3.62
N ALA A 362 -18.58 3.19 -3.14
CA ALA A 362 -19.90 3.48 -2.55
C ALA A 362 -19.84 4.28 -1.23
N GLY A 363 -18.65 4.65 -0.75
CA GLY A 363 -18.43 5.38 0.49
C GLY A 363 -18.24 4.46 1.71
N GLY A 364 -17.55 4.98 2.71
CA GLY A 364 -17.10 4.20 3.87
C GLY A 364 -15.67 3.67 3.68
N LYS A 365 -15.21 2.88 4.65
CA LYS A 365 -13.89 2.24 4.59
C LYS A 365 -13.96 0.86 5.25
N LEU A 366 -13.09 -0.04 4.83
CA LEU A 366 -12.89 -1.28 5.53
C LEU A 366 -12.51 -0.98 6.99
N ALA A 367 -13.18 -1.61 7.93
CA ALA A 367 -12.95 -1.50 9.37
C ALA A 367 -13.40 -2.79 10.07
N VAL A 368 -12.97 -2.98 11.31
CA VAL A 368 -13.48 -4.03 12.19
C VAL A 368 -14.34 -3.43 13.29
N LYS A 369 -15.39 -4.16 13.67
CA LYS A 369 -16.29 -3.73 14.76
C LYS A 369 -15.60 -3.79 16.12
N ASP A 370 -14.87 -4.87 16.36
CA ASP A 370 -14.12 -5.19 17.59
C ASP A 370 -12.87 -6.01 17.21
N ASN A 371 -11.96 -6.25 18.15
CA ASN A 371 -10.70 -6.98 17.91
C ASN A 371 -10.75 -8.43 18.46
N ARG A 372 -11.92 -9.07 18.42
CA ARG A 372 -12.07 -10.49 18.79
C ARG A 372 -12.07 -11.38 17.55
N ASP A 373 -11.74 -12.66 17.76
CA ASP A 373 -11.92 -13.68 16.72
C ASP A 373 -13.39 -13.80 16.33
N GLY A 374 -13.67 -13.89 15.04
CA GLY A 374 -15.02 -13.80 14.47
C GLY A 374 -15.63 -12.39 14.48
N GLY A 375 -14.86 -11.36 14.87
CA GLY A 375 -15.30 -9.97 14.84
C GLY A 375 -15.69 -9.52 13.43
N ALA A 376 -16.86 -8.91 13.30
CA ALA A 376 -17.41 -8.47 12.01
C ALA A 376 -16.54 -7.39 11.34
N VAL A 377 -16.38 -7.51 10.03
CA VAL A 377 -15.86 -6.43 9.19
C VAL A 377 -17.03 -5.51 8.81
N VAL A 378 -16.83 -4.20 8.94
CA VAL A 378 -17.89 -3.18 8.87
C VAL A 378 -17.45 -1.96 8.05
N ARG A 379 -18.43 -1.20 7.57
CA ARG A 379 -18.23 0.02 6.76
C ARG A 379 -17.61 1.19 7.51
N GLU A 380 -17.88 1.27 8.81
CA GLU A 380 -17.37 2.31 9.69
C GLU A 380 -17.00 1.69 11.04
N GLY A 381 -15.78 1.95 11.48
CA GLY A 381 -15.25 1.34 12.70
C GLY A 381 -13.80 1.73 12.94
N LYS A 382 -13.14 0.92 13.77
CA LYS A 382 -11.70 1.03 14.06
C LYS A 382 -10.96 -0.08 13.32
N GLY A 383 -9.64 -0.04 13.41
CA GLY A 383 -8.79 -1.02 12.76
C GLY A 383 -8.17 -0.49 11.47
N GLU A 384 -6.97 -1.01 11.25
CA GLU A 384 -6.15 -0.76 10.10
C GLU A 384 -5.76 -2.12 9.55
N PHE A 385 -5.52 -2.20 8.25
CA PHE A 385 -5.23 -3.47 7.58
C PHE A 385 -3.90 -3.37 6.86
N VAL A 386 -3.30 -4.51 6.57
CA VAL A 386 -2.14 -4.66 5.69
C VAL A 386 -2.42 -5.79 4.71
N ALA A 387 -2.08 -5.58 3.44
CA ALA A 387 -2.09 -6.64 2.44
C ALA A 387 -0.76 -7.41 2.52
N GLU A 388 -0.83 -8.70 2.85
CA GLU A 388 0.31 -9.59 2.92
C GLU A 388 0.31 -10.50 1.68
N LEU A 389 1.29 -10.34 0.79
CA LEU A 389 1.43 -11.15 -0.42
C LEU A 389 1.57 -12.63 -0.04
N LEU A 390 0.75 -13.48 -0.66
CA LEU A 390 0.83 -14.93 -0.51
C LEU A 390 1.76 -15.52 -1.57
N GLY A 391 2.65 -16.41 -1.16
CA GLY A 391 3.73 -16.91 -2.03
C GLY A 391 4.85 -15.89 -2.25
N GLY A 392 4.95 -14.87 -1.37
CA GLY A 392 5.91 -13.78 -1.47
C GLY A 392 7.38 -14.24 -1.42
N LEU A 393 8.11 -13.77 -2.42
CA LEU A 393 9.55 -13.90 -2.66
C LEU A 393 10.34 -13.81 -1.34
N ALA A 394 10.98 -14.92 -0.96
CA ALA A 394 12.05 -14.83 0.03
C ALA A 394 13.12 -13.87 -0.52
N ALA A 395 13.59 -12.93 0.29
CA ALA A 395 14.77 -12.15 -0.05
C ALA A 395 15.88 -13.13 -0.44
N SER A 396 16.49 -12.96 -1.62
CA SER A 396 17.68 -13.73 -1.94
C SER A 396 18.68 -13.52 -0.81
N PRO A 397 19.23 -14.61 -0.20
CA PRO A 397 20.23 -14.45 0.84
C PRO A 397 21.39 -13.64 0.26
N THR A 398 21.70 -12.51 0.90
CA THR A 398 22.88 -11.74 0.53
C THR A 398 24.09 -12.52 1.05
N GLN A 399 24.86 -13.07 0.12
CA GLN A 399 26.07 -13.90 0.24
C GLN A 399 25.92 -15.37 0.67
N PRO A 400 26.58 -16.30 -0.07
CA PRO A 400 26.86 -17.64 0.44
C PRO A 400 28.04 -17.56 1.42
N SER A 401 27.80 -17.92 2.68
CA SER A 401 28.88 -18.41 3.54
C SER A 401 29.42 -19.71 2.92
N THR A 402 30.73 -19.78 2.78
CA THR A 402 31.49 -20.93 2.26
C THR A 402 31.02 -22.24 2.90
N PRO A 403 30.70 -23.30 2.12
CA PRO A 403 30.26 -24.56 2.70
C PRO A 403 31.43 -25.27 3.40
N ALA A 404 31.23 -25.65 4.66
CA ALA A 404 32.06 -26.63 5.34
C ALA A 404 31.69 -28.06 4.85
N PRO A 405 32.67 -28.96 4.71
CA PRO A 405 32.48 -30.21 3.98
C PRO A 405 31.55 -31.20 4.68
N THR A 406 30.79 -31.89 3.82
CA THR A 406 29.81 -32.94 4.09
C THR A 406 30.42 -34.14 4.80
N ALA A 407 29.74 -34.63 5.85
CA ALA A 407 29.95 -35.97 6.38
C ALA A 407 28.85 -36.90 5.85
N THR A 408 29.29 -37.90 5.09
CA THR A 408 28.53 -39.02 4.53
C THR A 408 28.26 -40.07 5.61
N SER A 409 27.06 -40.66 5.64
CA SER A 409 26.91 -42.10 5.95
C SER A 409 25.60 -42.68 5.43
N GLN A 410 25.73 -43.94 5.00
CA GLN A 410 24.83 -44.81 4.25
C GLN A 410 23.73 -45.48 5.11
N PRO A 411 22.77 -46.19 4.49
CA PRO A 411 21.49 -46.61 5.07
C PRO A 411 21.43 -48.07 5.53
N THR A 412 20.45 -48.39 6.40
CA THR A 412 20.02 -49.78 6.70
C THR A 412 18.51 -49.90 6.95
N THR A 413 17.82 -50.47 5.96
CA THR A 413 16.67 -51.43 5.91
C THR A 413 15.64 -51.60 7.06
N GLN A 414 14.35 -51.25 6.78
CA GLN A 414 13.07 -52.05 6.72
C GLN A 414 12.69 -53.11 7.81
N PRO A 415 11.42 -53.65 7.93
CA PRO A 415 10.03 -53.18 7.63
C PRO A 415 8.81 -53.77 8.47
N THR A 416 7.58 -53.29 8.16
CA THR A 416 6.17 -53.90 8.11
C THR A 416 5.44 -54.53 9.35
N ALA A 417 4.10 -54.53 9.56
CA ALA A 417 2.85 -54.16 8.84
C ALA A 417 1.52 -54.16 9.71
N GLN A 418 0.43 -53.57 9.16
CA GLN A 418 -1.08 -53.82 9.17
C GLN A 418 -1.82 -54.76 10.18
N PRO A 419 -3.20 -54.89 10.19
CA PRO A 419 -4.36 -54.04 9.81
C PRO A 419 -5.49 -54.03 10.90
N THR A 420 -6.64 -53.37 10.66
CA THR A 420 -8.03 -53.94 10.78
C THR A 420 -9.09 -52.89 10.38
N ALA A 421 -10.11 -53.35 9.65
CA ALA A 421 -11.24 -52.60 9.11
C ALA A 421 -12.38 -52.40 10.14
N GLY A 422 -13.28 -51.46 9.86
CA GLY A 422 -14.55 -51.33 10.60
C GLY A 422 -15.33 -50.07 10.23
N PRO A 423 -16.52 -50.18 9.60
CA PRO A 423 -17.27 -49.04 9.03
C PRO A 423 -18.35 -48.50 10.00
N THR A 424 -19.24 -47.62 9.47
CA THR A 424 -20.68 -47.48 9.84
C THR A 424 -20.99 -46.15 10.58
N THR A 425 -21.45 -45.08 9.88
CA THR A 425 -22.86 -44.63 9.62
C THR A 425 -23.45 -43.69 10.70
N THR A 426 -23.63 -42.40 10.40
CA THR A 426 -24.87 -41.66 10.00
C THR A 426 -25.53 -40.91 11.20
N PRO A 427 -26.50 -40.00 10.99
CA PRO A 427 -26.54 -38.69 11.64
C PRO A 427 -27.68 -38.61 12.66
N THR A 428 -27.82 -37.50 13.38
CA THR A 428 -29.09 -37.21 14.04
C THR A 428 -29.37 -35.72 14.01
N SER A 429 -30.35 -35.37 13.17
CA SER A 429 -31.14 -34.15 13.20
C SER A 429 -32.19 -34.23 14.30
N VAL A 430 -32.43 -33.14 15.02
CA VAL A 430 -33.71 -32.88 15.73
C VAL A 430 -34.08 -31.40 15.57
N PRO A 431 -35.35 -31.07 15.24
CA PRO A 431 -35.84 -29.72 14.96
C PRO A 431 -36.60 -29.06 16.14
N GLU A 432 -36.65 -27.71 16.12
CA GLU A 432 -37.80 -26.80 16.40
C GLU A 432 -38.42 -26.77 17.84
N PRO A 433 -38.80 -25.60 18.45
CA PRO A 433 -39.90 -24.72 18.02
C PRO A 433 -39.70 -23.19 18.03
N ALA A 434 -40.44 -22.57 17.10
CA ALA A 434 -40.80 -21.16 17.05
C ALA A 434 -41.89 -20.80 18.08
N VAL A 435 -41.88 -19.56 18.56
CA VAL A 435 -43.04 -18.88 19.13
C VAL A 435 -43.11 -17.44 18.62
N THR A 436 -44.34 -17.08 18.27
CA THR A 436 -44.93 -15.90 17.61
C THR A 436 -44.82 -14.58 18.41
N PRO A 437 -45.11 -13.42 17.78
CA PRO A 437 -44.93 -12.06 18.32
C PRO A 437 -46.22 -11.51 18.96
N ASP A 438 -46.10 -10.39 19.70
CA ASP A 438 -47.18 -9.41 19.90
C ASP A 438 -46.65 -8.06 20.47
N PRO A 439 -47.43 -6.95 20.44
CA PRO A 439 -46.92 -5.63 20.05
C PRO A 439 -47.17 -4.47 21.05
N ILE A 440 -46.73 -3.26 20.63
CA ILE A 440 -47.10 -1.89 21.04
C ILE A 440 -46.50 -1.31 22.34
N GLY A 441 -45.60 -0.32 22.15
CA GLY A 441 -45.75 1.05 22.64
C GLY A 441 -45.13 1.43 24.00
N SER A 442 -44.12 2.32 23.99
CA SER A 442 -44.12 3.51 24.87
C SER A 442 -43.02 4.50 24.44
N LEU A 443 -43.40 5.77 24.43
CA LEU A 443 -42.59 6.97 24.25
C LEU A 443 -41.70 7.18 25.49
N ASP A 444 -40.41 7.51 25.31
CA ASP A 444 -39.64 8.34 26.26
C ASP A 444 -38.24 8.72 25.71
N PRO A 445 -37.55 9.75 26.25
CA PRO A 445 -37.29 10.97 25.50
C PRO A 445 -35.82 11.19 25.06
N ASP A 446 -35.70 12.14 24.14
CA ASP A 446 -34.48 12.76 23.60
C ASP A 446 -33.39 13.02 24.68
N PRO A 447 -32.15 12.50 24.54
CA PRO A 447 -31.10 12.78 25.49
C PRO A 447 -30.65 14.24 25.38
N ALA A 448 -31.01 14.97 26.42
CA ALA A 448 -30.67 16.34 26.71
C ALA A 448 -29.27 16.78 26.24
N LYS A 449 -29.30 17.83 25.42
CA LYS A 449 -28.18 18.64 24.94
C LYS A 449 -27.43 19.27 26.13
N THR A 450 -26.44 18.56 26.66
CA THR A 450 -25.49 19.11 27.64
C THR A 450 -24.77 20.32 27.00
N PRO A 451 -24.78 21.51 27.62
CA PRO A 451 -24.05 22.66 27.08
C PRO A 451 -22.56 22.33 27.06
N ALA A 452 -21.95 22.33 25.87
CA ALA A 452 -20.52 22.07 25.72
C ALA A 452 -19.70 23.09 26.53
N GLN A 453 -19.03 22.63 27.59
CA GLN A 453 -18.16 23.46 28.42
C GLN A 453 -16.96 23.94 27.57
N GLY A 454 -16.89 25.24 27.33
CA GLY A 454 -15.78 25.87 26.61
C GLY A 454 -14.68 26.35 27.55
N ARG A 455 -13.41 26.19 27.16
CA ARG A 455 -12.26 26.74 27.90
C ARG A 455 -11.84 28.08 27.31
N ASN A 456 -11.72 29.10 28.16
CA ASN A 456 -11.13 30.38 27.77
C ASN A 456 -9.60 30.28 27.72
N VAL A 457 -9.02 30.72 26.61
CA VAL A 457 -7.58 30.63 26.35
C VAL A 457 -7.07 31.84 25.59
N ARG A 458 -5.76 32.08 25.68
CA ARG A 458 -5.01 32.96 24.79
C ARG A 458 -4.02 32.15 23.96
N PHE A 459 -4.02 32.36 22.66
CA PHE A 459 -3.08 31.72 21.74
C PHE A 459 -1.89 32.67 21.50
N LYS A 460 -0.81 32.48 22.26
CA LYS A 460 0.44 33.24 22.07
C LYS A 460 1.34 32.53 21.08
N SER A 461 1.65 33.15 19.94
CA SER A 461 2.54 32.56 18.94
C SER A 461 4.01 32.57 19.40
N ALA A 462 4.82 31.73 18.77
CA ALA A 462 6.28 31.74 18.96
C ALA A 462 6.95 33.08 18.61
N TYR A 463 6.28 33.94 17.83
CA TYR A 463 6.78 35.27 17.45
C TYR A 463 6.49 36.36 18.50
N GLY A 464 6.02 36.00 19.70
CA GLY A 464 5.68 36.95 20.76
C GLY A 464 4.33 37.67 20.60
N THR A 465 3.70 37.58 19.43
CA THR A 465 2.35 38.11 19.14
C THR A 465 1.26 37.06 19.40
N CYS A 466 0.01 37.48 19.55
CA CYS A 466 -1.13 36.59 19.81
C CYS A 466 -2.13 36.54 18.66
N LEU A 467 -2.85 35.42 18.56
CA LEU A 467 -4.04 35.32 17.73
C LEU A 467 -5.08 36.34 18.20
N THR A 468 -5.41 37.29 17.35
CA THR A 468 -6.32 38.39 17.64
C THR A 468 -7.37 38.53 16.55
N ALA A 469 -8.48 39.19 16.88
CA ALA A 469 -9.55 39.51 15.95
C ALA A 469 -9.64 41.02 15.77
N SER A 470 -9.86 41.47 14.53
CA SER A 470 -10.06 42.88 14.19
C SER A 470 -11.22 42.97 13.21
N GLY A 471 -12.38 43.41 13.71
CA GLY A 471 -13.64 43.23 13.00
C GLY A 471 -13.90 41.75 12.73
N THR A 472 -14.07 41.37 11.47
CA THR A 472 -14.31 39.98 11.06
C THR A 472 -13.04 39.20 10.72
N ARG A 473 -11.86 39.82 10.71
CA ARG A 473 -10.60 39.16 10.31
C ARG A 473 -9.84 38.66 11.53
N VAL A 474 -9.23 37.48 11.39
CA VAL A 474 -8.30 36.91 12.38
C VAL A 474 -6.86 37.12 11.90
N ARG A 475 -5.99 37.60 12.80
CA ARG A 475 -4.59 37.95 12.51
C ARG A 475 -3.66 37.72 13.70
N LEU A 476 -2.36 37.96 13.54
CA LEU A 476 -1.44 38.08 14.67
C LEU A 476 -1.31 39.54 15.09
N GLY A 477 -1.33 39.81 16.40
CA GLY A 477 -1.22 41.16 16.95
C GLY A 477 -1.03 41.16 18.47
N ALA A 478 -1.45 42.25 19.12
CA ALA A 478 -1.31 42.42 20.56
C ALA A 478 -2.03 41.31 21.36
N CYS A 479 -1.45 40.93 22.49
CA CYS A 479 -1.94 39.85 23.35
C CYS A 479 -3.06 40.28 24.31
N GLY A 480 -4.20 40.70 23.75
CA GLY A 480 -5.40 41.07 24.53
C GLY A 480 -6.63 40.19 24.28
N THR A 481 -6.63 39.36 23.23
CA THR A 481 -7.83 38.64 22.80
C THR A 481 -7.95 37.28 23.50
N THR A 482 -9.04 37.09 24.25
CA THR A 482 -9.44 35.80 24.83
C THR A 482 -10.36 35.05 23.87
N TRP A 483 -10.08 33.76 23.69
CA TRP A 483 -10.82 32.84 22.83
C TRP A 483 -11.47 31.75 23.67
N ASN A 484 -12.73 31.43 23.38
CA ASN A 484 -13.43 30.31 23.99
C ASN A 484 -13.34 29.08 23.07
N VAL A 485 -12.60 28.06 23.49
CA VAL A 485 -12.43 26.80 22.76
C VAL A 485 -13.49 25.82 23.24
N VAL A 486 -14.44 25.50 22.37
CA VAL A 486 -15.59 24.64 22.68
C VAL A 486 -15.43 23.31 21.96
N THR A 487 -15.50 22.20 22.69
CA THR A 487 -15.51 20.86 22.09
C THR A 487 -16.85 20.59 21.40
N VAL A 488 -16.82 20.14 20.15
CA VAL A 488 -18.00 19.78 19.35
C VAL A 488 -17.71 18.44 18.67
N GLY A 489 -18.20 17.36 19.28
CA GLY A 489 -17.83 15.99 18.91
C GLY A 489 -16.32 15.76 19.04
N LYS A 490 -15.67 15.23 17.99
CA LYS A 490 -14.21 15.00 17.93
C LYS A 490 -13.38 16.22 17.53
N HIS A 491 -13.99 17.42 17.47
CA HIS A 491 -13.36 18.65 17.00
C HIS A 491 -13.57 19.77 18.00
N VAL A 492 -12.96 20.92 17.73
CA VAL A 492 -13.25 22.15 18.47
C VAL A 492 -13.78 23.25 17.57
N GLN A 493 -14.52 24.16 18.18
CA GLN A 493 -14.76 25.50 17.66
C GLN A 493 -13.96 26.51 18.48
N VAL A 494 -13.29 27.42 17.80
CA VAL A 494 -12.55 28.53 18.44
C VAL A 494 -13.41 29.77 18.31
N ARG A 495 -13.96 30.26 19.43
CA ARG A 495 -14.98 31.31 19.46
C ARG A 495 -14.45 32.61 20.05
N HIS A 496 -14.93 33.73 19.55
CA HIS A 496 -14.69 35.06 20.11
C HIS A 496 -15.97 35.90 19.93
N GLN A 497 -16.46 36.53 21.01
CA GLN A 497 -17.67 37.36 21.00
C GLN A 497 -18.87 36.69 20.30
N ASN A 498 -19.16 35.43 20.67
CA ASN A 498 -20.25 34.62 20.10
C ASN A 498 -20.14 34.32 18.58
N ARG A 499 -18.95 34.51 18.00
CA ARG A 499 -18.62 34.17 16.61
C ARG A 499 -17.56 33.10 16.56
N CYS A 500 -17.60 32.27 15.53
CA CYS A 500 -16.70 31.15 15.33
C CYS A 500 -15.64 31.51 14.29
N MET A 501 -14.38 31.20 14.62
CA MET A 501 -13.28 31.24 13.67
C MET A 501 -13.53 30.21 12.56
N ALA A 502 -13.46 30.66 11.31
CA ALA A 502 -13.84 29.90 10.15
C ALA A 502 -12.88 30.10 8.97
N LEU A 503 -12.86 29.14 8.07
CA LEU A 503 -12.25 29.27 6.75
C LEU A 503 -13.10 30.18 5.84
N GLY A 504 -12.48 31.24 5.32
CA GLY A 504 -13.08 32.18 4.37
C GLY A 504 -12.72 31.88 2.91
N LYS A 505 -12.80 32.94 2.08
CA LYS A 505 -12.54 32.88 0.63
C LYS A 505 -11.12 32.40 0.32
N VAL A 506 -10.98 31.67 -0.79
CA VAL A 506 -9.69 31.23 -1.35
C VAL A 506 -9.14 32.30 -2.28
N SER A 507 -7.86 32.63 -2.17
CA SER A 507 -7.12 33.46 -3.13
C SER A 507 -5.65 33.05 -3.11
N GLY A 508 -5.05 32.82 -4.30
CA GLY A 508 -3.64 32.43 -4.44
C GLY A 508 -3.25 31.20 -3.63
N GLY A 509 -4.11 30.17 -3.58
CA GLY A 509 -3.88 28.94 -2.80
C GLY A 509 -3.99 29.09 -1.27
N LYS A 510 -4.38 30.27 -0.77
CA LYS A 510 -4.56 30.58 0.65
C LYS A 510 -6.03 30.83 0.96
N ARG A 511 -6.51 30.41 2.13
CA ARG A 511 -7.84 30.77 2.65
C ARG A 511 -7.69 31.84 3.71
N SER A 512 -8.54 32.87 3.66
CA SER A 512 -8.64 33.81 4.78
C SER A 512 -9.19 33.12 6.02
N VAL A 513 -8.86 33.66 7.20
CA VAL A 513 -9.40 33.19 8.48
C VAL A 513 -10.24 34.31 9.07
N VAL A 514 -11.52 34.03 9.29
CA VAL A 514 -12.53 35.03 9.60
C VAL A 514 -13.42 34.60 10.76
N LEU A 515 -14.05 35.56 11.43
CA LEU A 515 -15.12 35.31 12.39
C LEU A 515 -16.46 35.29 11.66
N THR A 516 -17.26 34.26 11.88
CA THR A 516 -18.61 34.10 11.31
C THR A 516 -19.60 33.68 12.40
N ARG A 517 -20.91 33.73 12.13
CA ARG A 517 -21.91 33.22 13.09
C ARG A 517 -21.65 31.74 13.36
N CYS A 518 -21.61 31.35 14.63
CA CYS A 518 -21.39 29.94 14.98
C CYS A 518 -22.54 29.07 14.47
N GLY A 519 -22.21 28.08 13.65
CA GLY A 519 -23.12 27.00 13.27
C GLY A 519 -22.89 25.77 14.15
N THR A 520 -23.93 24.97 14.38
CA THR A 520 -23.87 23.76 15.21
C THR A 520 -22.97 22.68 14.62
N ALA A 521 -22.67 22.74 13.32
CA ALA A 521 -21.92 21.72 12.60
C ALA A 521 -21.15 22.22 11.37
N SER A 522 -20.98 23.54 11.19
CA SER A 522 -20.41 24.08 9.94
C SER A 522 -18.98 23.60 9.72
N LYS A 523 -18.76 22.85 8.61
CA LYS A 523 -17.48 22.24 8.22
C LYS A 523 -16.30 23.22 8.34
N GLY A 524 -16.44 24.45 7.83
CA GLY A 524 -15.40 25.47 7.88
C GLY A 524 -15.06 26.04 9.26
N GLN A 525 -15.81 25.71 10.32
CA GLN A 525 -15.62 26.21 11.70
C GLN A 525 -15.00 25.17 12.63
N ARG A 526 -14.71 23.97 12.12
CA ARG A 526 -14.19 22.85 12.90
C ARG A 526 -12.66 22.82 12.81
N TRP A 527 -12.01 22.79 13.97
CA TRP A 527 -10.56 22.77 14.10
C TRP A 527 -10.11 21.57 14.93
N LEU A 528 -8.86 21.18 14.71
CA LEU A 528 -8.10 20.24 15.53
C LEU A 528 -6.94 21.01 16.16
N LEU A 529 -6.80 20.91 17.48
CA LEU A 529 -5.61 21.36 18.18
C LEU A 529 -4.60 20.21 18.23
N GLU A 530 -3.55 20.29 17.43
CA GLU A 530 -2.49 19.28 17.43
C GLU A 530 -1.35 19.74 18.34
N LYS A 531 -1.11 18.99 19.42
CA LYS A 531 -0.02 19.24 20.38
C LYS A 531 1.31 18.71 19.83
N ALA A 532 2.38 19.49 19.95
CA ALA A 532 3.75 19.06 19.72
C ALA A 532 4.74 19.93 20.52
N GLY A 533 5.58 19.30 21.34
CA GLY A 533 6.67 19.95 22.07
C GLY A 533 6.22 21.17 22.90
N GLY A 534 5.16 21.02 23.71
CA GLY A 534 4.63 22.10 24.56
C GLY A 534 3.83 23.20 23.83
N SER A 535 3.70 23.11 22.51
CA SER A 535 2.91 24.04 21.68
C SER A 535 1.73 23.35 21.01
N VAL A 536 0.78 24.13 20.51
CA VAL A 536 -0.34 23.66 19.70
C VAL A 536 -0.33 24.31 18.33
N THR A 537 -0.80 23.57 17.32
CA THR A 537 -1.12 24.11 16.00
C THR A 537 -2.60 23.92 15.72
N LEU A 538 -3.17 24.85 14.94
CA LEU A 538 -4.57 24.80 14.53
C LEU A 538 -4.68 24.27 13.10
N LYS A 539 -5.28 23.08 12.97
CA LYS A 539 -5.55 22.42 11.69
C LYS A 539 -7.05 22.42 11.42
N SER A 540 -7.45 22.68 10.18
CA SER A 540 -8.85 22.51 9.79
C SER A 540 -9.24 21.03 9.91
N ALA A 541 -10.35 20.75 10.58
CA ALA A 541 -10.84 19.38 10.73
C ALA A 541 -11.38 18.78 9.42
N THR A 542 -11.61 19.60 8.39
CA THR A 542 -12.28 19.19 7.16
C THR A 542 -11.33 18.94 6.00
N THR A 543 -10.04 19.17 6.19
CA THR A 543 -9.03 18.89 5.18
C THR A 543 -7.81 18.25 5.84
N LYS A 544 -7.15 17.32 5.14
CA LYS A 544 -6.05 16.53 5.72
C LYS A 544 -4.81 17.39 6.04
N ALA A 545 -4.62 18.53 5.35
CA ALA A 545 -3.39 19.31 5.44
C ALA A 545 -3.56 20.82 5.65
N THR A 546 -4.77 21.38 5.73
CA THR A 546 -4.92 22.84 5.87
C THR A 546 -4.68 23.29 7.31
N ARG A 547 -3.69 24.15 7.51
CA ARG A 547 -3.26 24.66 8.81
C ARG A 547 -3.13 26.17 8.80
N LEU A 548 -3.17 26.77 9.99
CA LEU A 548 -2.85 28.19 10.14
C LEU A 548 -1.37 28.44 9.89
N VAL A 549 -1.09 29.35 8.96
CA VAL A 549 0.23 29.87 8.64
C VAL A 549 0.23 31.39 8.78
N ALA A 550 1.34 31.97 9.23
CA ALA A 550 1.53 33.41 9.30
C ALA A 550 2.41 33.87 8.13
N VAL A 551 2.11 35.04 7.58
CA VAL A 551 3.05 35.80 6.75
C VAL A 551 3.63 36.88 7.65
N THR A 552 4.95 36.91 7.79
CA THR A 552 5.68 37.78 8.73
C THR A 552 5.81 39.24 8.28
N ALA A 553 5.24 39.61 7.12
CA ALA A 553 5.11 40.99 6.70
C ALA A 553 4.16 41.75 7.64
N LYS A 554 4.55 42.93 8.14
CA LYS A 554 3.70 43.76 9.01
C LYS A 554 2.61 44.47 8.20
N PRO A 555 1.31 44.38 8.57
CA PRO A 555 0.74 43.64 9.69
C PRO A 555 0.68 42.12 9.43
N ALA A 556 1.15 41.34 10.41
CA ALA A 556 1.27 39.89 10.30
C ALA A 556 -0.10 39.23 10.09
N SER A 557 -0.34 38.82 8.84
CA SER A 557 -1.59 38.22 8.42
C SER A 557 -1.56 36.71 8.64
N ILE A 558 -2.69 36.15 9.07
CA ILE A 558 -2.87 34.70 9.20
C ILE A 558 -3.75 34.22 8.05
N TYR A 559 -3.35 33.11 7.46
CA TYR A 559 -4.13 32.39 6.47
C TYR A 559 -4.16 30.91 6.80
N ALA A 560 -5.09 30.20 6.19
CA ALA A 560 -5.15 28.75 6.24
C ALA A 560 -4.74 28.19 4.87
N LYS A 561 -3.72 27.34 4.80
CA LYS A 561 -3.29 26.67 3.55
C LYS A 561 -2.78 25.26 3.83
N ALA A 562 -2.62 24.44 2.79
CA ALA A 562 -1.93 23.17 2.92
C ALA A 562 -0.51 23.40 3.44
N ALA A 563 -0.20 22.86 4.62
CA ALA A 563 1.10 23.03 5.27
C ALA A 563 1.42 21.87 6.19
N TYR A 564 2.71 21.59 6.36
CA TYR A 564 3.22 20.70 7.40
C TYR A 564 3.09 21.35 8.78
N GLN A 565 3.01 20.54 9.84
CA GLN A 565 2.91 21.03 11.22
C GLN A 565 4.10 21.93 11.60
N LYS A 566 5.31 21.61 11.13
CA LYS A 566 6.52 22.42 11.36
C LYS A 566 6.45 23.82 10.76
N ASN A 567 5.70 23.99 9.66
CA ASN A 567 5.51 25.25 8.95
C ASN A 567 4.24 26.01 9.38
N SER A 568 3.56 25.51 10.42
CA SER A 568 2.35 26.12 10.94
C SER A 568 2.68 27.08 12.07
N VAL A 569 1.77 28.02 12.33
CA VAL A 569 1.90 28.87 13.51
C VAL A 569 1.76 28.00 14.75
N LYS A 570 2.84 27.96 15.55
CA LYS A 570 2.87 27.31 16.85
C LYS A 570 2.39 28.30 17.90
N PHE A 571 1.41 27.87 18.70
CA PHE A 571 0.86 28.65 19.80
C PHE A 571 1.12 27.97 21.13
N ILE A 572 1.40 28.77 22.15
CA ILE A 572 1.30 28.38 23.54
C ILE A 572 -0.09 28.82 24.00
N ILE A 573 -0.87 27.86 24.49
CA ILE A 573 -2.18 28.13 25.09
C ILE A 573 -1.94 28.57 26.52
N LYS A 574 -2.31 29.80 26.86
CA LYS A 574 -2.32 30.33 28.22
C LYS A 574 -3.72 30.49 28.74
#